data_AF-A0A544TWI2-F1
#
_entry.id   AF-A0A544TWI2-F1
#
_cell.length_a   1.000
_cell.length_b   1.000
_cell.length_c   1.000
_cell.angle_alpha   90.00
_cell.angle_beta   90.00
_cell.angle_gamma   90.00
#
_symmetry.space_group_name_H-M   'P 1'
#
loop_
_entity.id
_entity.type
_entity.pdbx_description
1 polymer ?
#
loop_
_entity_poly.entity_id
_entity_poly.type
_entity_poly.pdbx_seq_one_letter_code
_entity_poly.pdbx_strand_id
1 'polypeptide(L)'
;MKYYYEFNENEYYALVVVTVEGIEPGVKPPYKQATEIYVEIVGGESVESVLEEAHPNLRTKEYAFTKVMRDPTIAEQTLKEAIKEFDSIDNGVLLIDASLL
;
A
#
# COMPACT_ATOMS: atom_id res chain seq x y z
N MET A 1 -2.47 10.09 10.53
CA MET A 1 -1.86 8.80 10.89
C MET A 1 -1.71 7.96 9.64
N LYS A 2 -0.59 7.26 9.47
CA LYS A 2 -0.36 6.37 8.32
C LYS A 2 -0.82 4.95 8.62
N TYR A 3 -1.47 4.31 7.65
CA TYR A 3 -1.84 2.91 7.67
C TYR A 3 -1.26 2.21 6.45
N TYR A 4 -0.79 0.98 6.63
CA TYR A 4 -0.14 0.19 5.59
C TYR A 4 -0.98 -1.05 5.31
N TYR A 5 -1.39 -1.23 4.07
CA TYR A 5 -2.27 -2.31 3.64
C TYR A 5 -1.57 -3.16 2.58
N GLU A 6 -1.49 -4.46 2.83
CA GLU A 6 -0.92 -5.43 1.90
C GLU A 6 -2.05 -6.18 1.20
N PHE A 7 -2.05 -6.11 -0.13
CA PHE A 7 -2.90 -6.84 -1.04
C PHE A 7 -2.07 -8.01 -1.58
N ASN A 8 -2.12 -9.16 -0.92
CA ASN A 8 -1.32 -10.34 -1.26
C ASN A 8 -2.14 -11.56 -1.67
N GLU A 9 -3.46 -11.40 -1.72
CA GLU A 9 -4.42 -12.43 -2.09
C GLU A 9 -5.31 -12.00 -3.27
N ASN A 10 -5.09 -10.79 -3.80
CA ASN A 10 -5.67 -10.30 -5.05
C ASN A 10 -4.78 -10.67 -6.24
N GLU A 11 -5.30 -10.47 -7.46
CA GLU A 11 -4.60 -10.79 -8.71
C GLU A 11 -3.18 -10.21 -8.77
N TYR A 12 -3.01 -8.96 -8.34
CA TYR A 12 -1.71 -8.29 -8.30
C TYR A 12 -1.29 -8.00 -6.86
N TYR A 13 -0.02 -8.24 -6.55
CA TYR A 13 0.51 -7.87 -5.25
C TYR A 13 0.71 -6.36 -5.15
N ALA A 14 0.28 -5.77 -4.04
CA ALA A 14 0.64 -4.41 -3.71
C ALA A 14 0.76 -4.16 -2.21
N LEU A 15 1.59 -3.17 -1.87
CA LEU A 15 1.67 -2.59 -0.54
C LEU A 15 1.30 -1.11 -0.63
N VAL A 16 0.19 -0.71 -0.02
CA VAL A 16 -0.38 0.63 -0.13
C VAL A 16 -0.28 1.34 1.22
N VAL A 17 0.08 2.62 1.22
CA VAL A 17 0.03 3.50 2.39
C VAL A 17 -1.09 4.52 2.24
N VAL A 18 -1.86 4.73 3.30
CA VAL A 18 -2.86 5.81 3.39
C VAL A 18 -2.61 6.66 4.62
N THR A 19 -2.75 7.96 4.45
CA THR A 19 -2.62 8.97 5.51
C THR A 19 -4.00 9.52 5.82
N VAL A 20 -4.45 9.31 7.06
CA VAL A 20 -5.76 9.74 7.56
C VAL A 20 -5.60 10.89 8.54
N GLU A 21 -6.26 12.00 8.26
CA GLU A 21 -6.32 13.17 9.14
C GLU A 21 -7.58 13.09 10.02
N GLY A 22 -7.42 12.62 11.25
CA GLY A 22 -8.52 12.53 12.22
C GLY A 22 -9.55 11.41 11.94
N ILE A 23 -10.41 11.14 12.92
CA ILE A 23 -11.57 10.25 12.76
C ILE A 23 -12.81 11.12 12.90
N GLU A 24 -13.13 11.88 11.86
CA GLU A 24 -14.37 12.64 11.82
C GLU A 24 -15.52 11.76 11.30
N PRO A 25 -16.77 11.98 11.75
CA PRO A 25 -17.93 11.32 11.16
C PRO A 25 -17.99 11.58 9.66
N GLY A 26 -18.04 10.50 8.86
CA GLY A 26 -18.01 10.58 7.39
C GLY A 26 -16.62 10.37 6.77
N VAL A 27 -15.56 10.27 7.58
CA VAL A 27 -14.23 9.87 7.08
C VAL A 27 -14.29 8.42 6.62
N LYS A 28 -13.86 8.20 5.38
CA LYS A 28 -13.78 6.87 4.76
C LYS A 28 -12.85 5.97 5.57
N PRO A 29 -13.22 4.69 5.81
CA PRO A 29 -12.31 3.75 6.46
C PRO A 29 -10.98 3.64 5.70
N PRO A 30 -9.83 3.59 6.40
CA PRO A 30 -8.51 3.60 5.75
C PRO A 30 -8.34 2.46 4.72
N TYR A 31 -8.90 1.28 4.99
CA TYR A 31 -8.83 0.15 4.06
C TYR A 31 -9.58 0.40 2.74
N LYS A 32 -10.71 1.14 2.76
CA LYS A 32 -11.43 1.48 1.53
C LYS A 32 -10.63 2.47 0.69
N GLN A 33 -10.01 3.46 1.34
CA GLN A 33 -9.12 4.39 0.65
C GLN A 33 -7.90 3.68 0.07
N ALA A 34 -7.32 2.70 0.78
CA ALA A 34 -6.21 1.91 0.25
C ALA A 34 -6.65 1.06 -0.95
N THR A 35 -7.89 0.55 -0.94
CA THR A 35 -8.45 -0.22 -2.06
C THR A 35 -8.70 0.67 -3.28
N GLU A 36 -9.14 1.91 -3.08
CA GLU A 36 -9.29 2.87 -4.19
C GLU A 36 -7.96 3.16 -4.88
N ILE A 37 -6.90 3.36 -4.10
CA ILE A 37 -5.54 3.54 -4.63
C ILE A 37 -5.07 2.28 -5.36
N TYR A 38 -5.36 1.10 -4.82
CA TYR A 38 -5.05 -0.17 -5.47
C TYR A 38 -5.74 -0.28 -6.85
N VAL A 39 -7.04 -0.02 -6.93
CA VAL A 39 -7.80 -0.06 -8.19
C VAL A 39 -7.28 0.96 -9.20
N GLU A 40 -6.93 2.17 -8.74
CA GLU A 40 -6.45 3.24 -9.62
C GLU A 40 -5.03 2.99 -10.18
N ILE A 41 -4.14 2.43 -9.36
CA ILE A 41 -2.69 2.38 -9.66
C ILE A 41 -2.20 0.97 -10.01
N VAL A 42 -2.80 -0.06 -9.42
CA VAL A 42 -2.35 -1.46 -9.54
C VAL A 42 -3.23 -2.22 -10.53
N GLY A 43 -4.53 -2.30 -10.25
CA GLY A 43 -5.48 -3.07 -11.06
C GLY A 43 -6.73 -3.48 -10.29
N GLY A 44 -7.71 -4.02 -11.00
CA GLY A 44 -9.02 -4.40 -10.48
C GLY A 44 -10.16 -3.60 -11.12
N GLU A 45 -11.33 -4.22 -11.22
CA GLU A 45 -12.49 -3.60 -11.90
C GLU A 45 -13.19 -2.55 -11.03
N SER A 46 -13.29 -2.80 -9.72
CA SER A 46 -13.90 -1.88 -8.75
C SER A 46 -13.40 -2.13 -7.33
N VAL A 47 -13.70 -1.20 -6.41
CA VAL A 47 -13.41 -1.38 -4.99
C VAL A 47 -14.17 -2.59 -4.43
N GLU A 48 -15.41 -2.76 -4.85
CA GLU A 48 -16.26 -3.88 -4.44
C GLU A 48 -15.67 -5.22 -4.91
N SER A 49 -15.24 -5.32 -6.18
CA SER A 49 -14.69 -6.58 -6.71
C SER A 49 -13.41 -6.98 -5.98
N VAL A 50 -12.50 -6.03 -5.74
CA VAL A 50 -11.25 -6.29 -5.02
C VAL A 50 -11.52 -6.76 -3.59
N LEU A 51 -12.50 -6.17 -2.90
CA LEU A 51 -12.86 -6.56 -1.53
C LEU A 51 -13.65 -7.87 -1.45
N GLU A 52 -14.36 -8.25 -2.51
CA GLU A 52 -15.02 -9.56 -2.62
C GLU A 52 -14.03 -10.70 -2.82
N GLU A 53 -12.95 -10.46 -3.59
CA GLU A 53 -11.85 -11.41 -3.76
C GLU A 53 -11.07 -11.61 -2.46
N ALA A 54 -10.56 -10.52 -1.88
CA ALA A 54 -9.75 -10.56 -0.67
C ALA A 54 -9.74 -9.21 0.06
N HIS A 55 -9.74 -9.28 1.39
CA HIS A 55 -9.57 -8.08 2.21
C HIS A 55 -8.09 -7.72 2.35
N PRO A 56 -7.71 -6.44 2.22
CA PRO A 56 -6.34 -6.03 2.42
C PRO A 56 -5.91 -6.21 3.87
N ASN A 57 -4.71 -6.74 4.05
CA ASN A 57 -4.13 -7.02 5.36
C ASN A 57 -3.51 -5.76 5.96
N LEU A 58 -3.99 -5.30 7.11
CA LEU A 58 -3.34 -4.21 7.84
C LEU A 58 -1.98 -4.67 8.37
N ARG A 59 -0.94 -3.88 8.10
CA ARG A 59 0.44 -4.14 8.51
C ARG A 59 1.02 -3.01 9.34
N THR A 60 2.08 -3.33 10.08
CA THR A 60 2.85 -2.32 10.80
C THR A 60 3.79 -1.58 9.85
N LYS A 61 4.25 -0.40 10.28
CA LYS A 61 5.25 0.38 9.55
C LYS A 61 6.54 -0.42 9.31
N GLU A 62 6.99 -1.15 10.33
CA GLU A 62 8.23 -1.93 10.29
C GLU A 62 8.15 -3.07 9.28
N TYR A 63 7.00 -3.75 9.21
CA TYR A 63 6.74 -4.78 8.21
C TYR A 63 6.79 -4.18 6.80
N ALA A 64 6.06 -3.08 6.57
CA ALA A 64 6.02 -2.40 5.29
C ALA A 64 7.41 -1.93 4.84
N PHE A 65 8.18 -1.31 5.74
CA PHE A 65 9.54 -0.87 5.46
C PHE A 65 10.47 -2.04 5.14
N THR A 66 10.38 -3.14 5.89
CA THR A 66 11.20 -4.34 5.63
C THR A 66 10.90 -4.95 4.26
N LYS A 67 9.65 -4.89 3.78
CA LYS A 67 9.29 -5.32 2.43
C LYS A 67 9.92 -4.41 1.38
N VAL A 68 9.80 -3.09 1.54
CA VAL A 68 10.39 -2.10 0.61
C VAL A 68 11.90 -2.28 0.50
N MET A 69 12.59 -2.46 1.62
CA MET A 69 14.05 -2.66 1.63
C MET A 69 14.52 -3.96 0.95
N ARG A 70 13.62 -4.90 0.66
CA ARG A 70 13.94 -6.12 -0.10
C ARG A 70 13.77 -5.95 -1.60
N ASP A 71 13.16 -4.84 -2.04
CA ASP A 71 13.02 -4.54 -3.45
C ASP A 71 14.41 -4.25 -4.06
N PRO A 72 14.80 -4.95 -5.15
CA PRO A 72 16.10 -4.75 -5.79
C PRO A 72 16.34 -3.31 -6.26
N THR A 73 15.28 -2.54 -6.55
CA THR A 73 15.38 -1.14 -7.00
C THR A 73 15.87 -0.20 -5.91
N ILE A 74 15.76 -0.58 -4.63
CA ILE A 74 16.25 0.17 -3.48
C ILE A 74 17.75 -0.09 -3.22
N ALA A 75 18.36 -1.09 -3.88
CA ALA A 75 19.72 -1.55 -3.58
C ALA A 75 20.82 -0.48 -3.80
N GLU A 76 20.56 0.54 -4.63
CA GLU A 76 21.51 1.62 -4.90
C GLU A 76 21.40 2.81 -3.92
N GLN A 77 20.38 2.82 -3.06
CA GLN A 77 20.15 3.91 -2.11
C GLN A 77 20.88 3.70 -0.78
N THR A 78 21.25 4.79 -0.12
CA THR A 78 21.62 4.73 1.29
C THR A 78 20.38 4.46 2.16
N LEU A 79 20.57 3.82 3.32
CA LEU A 79 19.47 3.60 4.27
C LEU A 79 18.73 4.90 4.63
N LYS A 80 19.46 6.02 4.72
CA LYS A 80 18.87 7.34 5.04
C LYS A 80 17.95 7.83 3.93
N GLU A 81 18.31 7.62 2.68
CA GLU A 81 17.49 7.98 1.51
C GLU A 81 16.25 7.10 1.46
N ALA A 82 16.40 5.79 1.63
CA ALA A 82 15.28 4.85 1.63
C ALA A 82 14.25 5.15 2.74
N ILE A 83 14.71 5.48 3.96
CA ILE A 83 13.81 5.90 5.04
C ILE A 83 13.07 7.19 4.67
N LYS A 84 13.78 8.17 4.10
CA LYS A 84 13.18 9.45 3.73
C LYS A 84 12.14 9.28 2.62
N GLU A 85 12.44 8.47 1.62
CA GLU A 85 11.52 8.16 0.53
C GLU A 85 10.27 7.45 1.06
N PHE A 86 10.45 6.37 1.82
CA PHE A 86 9.35 5.64 2.44
C PHE A 86 8.44 6.53 3.29
N ASP A 87 9.03 7.39 4.13
CA ASP A 87 8.25 8.28 5.00
C ASP A 87 7.58 9.44 4.25
N SER A 88 8.07 9.79 3.05
CA SER A 88 7.51 10.88 2.24
C SER A 88 6.26 10.50 1.46
N ILE A 89 5.97 9.21 1.28
CA ILE A 89 4.82 8.75 0.51
C ILE A 89 3.56 8.83 1.37
N ASP A 90 2.60 9.63 0.92
CA ASP A 90 1.27 9.77 1.50
C ASP A 90 0.24 9.32 0.47
N ASN A 91 -0.70 8.46 0.86
CA ASN A 91 -1.79 7.98 -0.02
C ASN A 91 -1.27 7.43 -1.36
N GLY A 92 -0.44 6.40 -1.32
CA GLY A 92 0.19 5.86 -2.52
C GLY A 92 0.62 4.42 -2.38
N VAL A 93 1.15 3.88 -3.47
CA VAL A 93 1.67 2.52 -3.50
C VAL A 93 3.17 2.53 -3.19
N LEU A 94 3.57 1.73 -2.21
CA LEU A 94 4.94 1.55 -1.78
C LEU A 94 5.66 0.46 -2.58
N LEU A 95 4.94 -0.61 -2.96
CA LEU A 95 5.43 -1.70 -3.78
C LEU A 95 4.32 -2.24 -4.66
N ILE A 96 4.68 -2.59 -5.89
CA ILE A 96 3.83 -3.34 -6.82
C ILE A 96 4.70 -4.46 -7.36
N ASP A 97 4.24 -5.71 -7.21
CA ASP A 97 4.79 -6.81 -8.00
C ASP A 97 3.75 -7.13 -9.08
N ALA A 98 3.92 -6.45 -10.21
CA ALA A 98 3.14 -6.65 -11.42
C ALA A 98 3.76 -7.78 -12.25
N SER A 99 4.19 -8.88 -11.63
CA SER A 99 4.55 -10.09 -12.37
C SER A 99 3.30 -10.62 -13.09
N LEU A 100 3.09 -10.07 -14.29
CA LEU A 100 2.47 -10.77 -15.40
C LEU A 100 3.29 -12.04 -15.60
N LEU A 101 2.84 -13.15 -15.01
CA LEU A 101 3.19 -14.48 -15.49
C LEU A 101 2.39 -14.77 -16.75
#